data_AF-A0A6C0CQK3-F1
#
_entry.id   AF-A0A6C0CQK3-F1
#
_cell.length_a   1.000
_cell.length_b   1.000
_cell.length_c   1.000
_cell.angle_alpha   90.00
_cell.angle_beta   90.00
_cell.angle_gamma   90.00
#
_symmetry.space_group_name_H-M   'P 1'
#
loop_
_entity.id
_entity.type
_entity.pdbx_description
1 polymer ?
#
loop_
_entity_poly.entity_id
_entity_poly.type
_entity_poly.pdbx_seq_one_letter_code
_entity_poly.pdbx_strand_id
1 'polypeptide(L)'
;MTKRVHKSQDGKYHIHGKKYEMLTGSRAQVHHGTAYKTSGGLTAKDLMMNKHGRIVSKKKHATAKREKRLEKAGYKPKKGKFVVMRKSMKSKKHSKKAHSTKKHRKKAKGHSRKHHTK
;
A
#
# COMPACT_ATOMS: atom_id res chain seq x y z
N MET A 1 -17.14 -14.19 10.31
CA MET A 1 -17.76 -13.30 11.32
C MET A 1 -16.67 -12.78 12.26
N THR A 2 -16.53 -11.47 12.44
CA THR A 2 -15.57 -10.91 13.42
C THR A 2 -16.20 -10.96 14.81
N LYS A 3 -15.52 -11.57 15.79
CA LYS A 3 -16.00 -11.61 17.18
C LYS A 3 -15.95 -10.19 17.75
N ARG A 4 -17.11 -9.62 18.06
CA ARG A 4 -17.23 -8.27 18.64
C ARG A 4 -16.67 -8.31 20.06
N VAL A 5 -15.79 -7.37 20.39
CA VAL A 5 -15.20 -7.27 21.74
C VAL A 5 -16.10 -6.38 22.58
N HIS A 6 -16.59 -6.89 23.71
CA HIS A 6 -17.41 -6.17 24.67
C HIS A 6 -16.58 -5.78 25.90
N LYS A 7 -17.08 -4.80 26.66
CA LYS A 7 -16.50 -4.43 27.96
C LYS A 7 -16.80 -5.53 28.99
N SER A 8 -15.88 -5.75 29.91
CA SER A 8 -16.10 -6.58 31.10
C SER A 8 -16.97 -5.85 32.12
N GLN A 9 -17.34 -6.52 33.20
CA GLN A 9 -18.04 -5.93 34.36
C GLN A 9 -17.29 -4.72 34.95
N ASP A 10 -15.96 -4.74 34.88
CA ASP A 10 -15.05 -3.68 35.31
C ASP A 10 -15.03 -2.44 34.38
N GLY A 11 -15.85 -2.44 33.33
CA GLY A 11 -15.94 -1.34 32.36
C GLY A 11 -14.76 -1.23 31.38
N LYS A 12 -13.75 -2.10 31.50
CA LYS A 12 -12.53 -2.15 30.67
C LYS A 12 -12.60 -3.27 29.63
N TYR A 13 -11.83 -3.12 28.56
CA TYR A 13 -11.62 -4.13 27.53
C TYR A 13 -10.43 -5.02 27.89
N HIS A 14 -10.65 -6.34 27.91
CA HIS A 14 -9.62 -7.34 28.17
C HIS A 14 -9.25 -8.04 26.86
N ILE A 15 -8.06 -7.75 26.33
CA ILE A 15 -7.62 -8.25 25.02
C ILE A 15 -6.20 -8.79 25.17
N HIS A 16 -6.00 -10.06 24.85
CA HIS A 16 -4.70 -10.75 24.95
C HIS A 16 -4.02 -10.58 26.33
N GLY A 17 -4.80 -10.67 27.42
CA GLY A 17 -4.29 -10.54 28.79
C GLY A 17 -3.98 -9.11 29.24
N LYS A 18 -4.26 -8.09 28.42
CA LYS A 18 -4.07 -6.67 28.76
C LYS A 18 -5.40 -5.96 28.89
N LYS A 19 -5.44 -4.98 29.81
CA LYS A 19 -6.61 -4.14 30.08
C LYS A 19 -6.48 -2.83 29.30
N TYR A 20 -7.57 -2.40 28.67
CA TYR A 20 -7.66 -1.14 27.93
C TYR A 20 -8.93 -0.41 28.33
N GLU A 21 -8.88 0.92 28.46
CA GLU A 21 -10.05 1.73 28.78
C GLU A 21 -10.95 1.87 27.56
N MET A 22 -10.35 1.91 26.36
CA MET A 22 -11.05 2.05 25.11
C MET A 22 -10.53 1.06 24.05
N LEU A 23 -11.45 0.58 23.20
CA LEU A 23 -11.08 -0.33 22.12
C LEU A 23 -10.35 0.41 21.00
N THR A 24 -10.86 1.59 20.63
CA THR A 24 -10.36 2.41 19.52
C THR A 24 -9.97 3.78 20.04
N GLY A 25 -8.75 4.23 19.73
CA GLY A 25 -8.25 5.54 20.15
C GLY A 25 -7.27 6.17 19.16
N SER A 26 -6.65 7.27 19.59
CA SER A 26 -5.58 7.94 18.86
C SER A 26 -4.27 7.11 18.88
N ARG A 27 -3.34 7.41 17.97
CA ARG A 27 -2.02 6.75 17.96
C ARG A 27 -1.26 6.92 19.28
N ALA A 28 -1.41 8.08 19.93
CA ALA A 28 -0.82 8.33 21.24
C ALA A 28 -1.43 7.42 22.31
N GLN A 29 -2.76 7.38 22.41
CA GLN A 29 -3.47 6.52 23.36
C GLN A 29 -3.13 5.03 23.19
N VAL A 30 -2.94 4.57 21.95
CA VAL A 30 -2.53 3.19 21.68
C VAL A 30 -1.08 2.94 22.10
N HIS A 31 -0.18 3.90 21.86
CA HIS A 31 1.23 3.79 22.25
C HIS A 31 1.43 3.84 23.78
N HIS A 32 0.61 4.62 24.49
CA HIS A 32 0.63 4.71 25.96
C HIS A 32 -0.16 3.57 26.64
N GLY A 33 -0.88 2.73 25.89
CA GLY A 33 -1.60 1.57 26.43
C GLY A 33 -3.02 1.84 26.92
N THR A 34 -3.55 3.06 26.75
CA THR A 34 -4.95 3.39 27.08
C THR A 34 -5.94 2.71 26.11
N ALA A 35 -5.56 2.64 24.83
CA ALA A 35 -6.38 2.10 23.75
C ALA A 35 -5.77 0.84 23.13
N TYR A 36 -6.60 -0.11 22.71
CA TYR A 36 -6.09 -1.34 22.05
C TYR A 36 -5.59 -1.08 20.62
N LYS A 37 -6.38 -0.38 19.81
CA LYS A 37 -6.10 -0.13 18.40
C LYS A 37 -6.50 1.27 17.96
N THR A 38 -5.96 1.69 16.83
CA THR A 38 -6.40 2.92 16.15
C THR A 38 -7.65 2.64 15.31
N SER A 39 -8.32 3.70 14.82
CA SER A 39 -9.43 3.58 13.87
C SER A 39 -9.06 2.76 12.62
N GLY A 40 -7.79 2.85 12.18
CA GLY A 40 -7.23 2.07 11.07
C GLY A 40 -6.69 0.68 11.46
N GLY A 41 -6.98 0.19 12.66
CA GLY A 41 -6.60 -1.16 13.10
C GLY A 41 -5.15 -1.35 13.53
N LEU A 42 -4.34 -0.28 13.60
CA LEU A 42 -2.96 -0.38 14.08
C LEU A 42 -2.93 -0.58 15.61
N THR A 43 -2.16 -1.56 16.06
CA THR A 43 -1.89 -1.82 17.49
C THR A 43 -0.57 -1.19 17.92
N ALA A 44 -0.26 -1.23 19.22
CA ALA A 44 0.98 -0.69 19.76
C ALA A 44 2.24 -1.28 19.07
N LYS A 45 2.22 -2.56 18.70
CA LYS A 45 3.34 -3.24 18.00
C LYS A 45 3.60 -2.68 16.59
N ASP A 46 2.57 -2.13 15.96
CA ASP A 46 2.63 -1.57 14.61
C ASP A 46 3.07 -0.10 14.58
N LEU A 47 3.19 0.51 15.77
CA LEU A 47 3.55 1.90 15.96
C LEU A 47 4.99 2.03 16.47
N MET A 48 5.61 3.18 16.18
CA MET A 48 6.92 3.54 16.70
C MET A 48 7.02 5.06 16.84
N MET A 49 7.78 5.53 17.82
CA MET A 49 8.15 6.95 17.92
C MET A 49 9.33 7.23 16.98
N ASN A 50 9.18 8.23 16.11
CA ASN A 50 10.27 8.68 15.26
C ASN A 50 11.17 9.68 16.00
N LYS A 51 12.31 10.03 15.39
CA LYS A 51 13.26 11.03 15.94
C LYS A 51 12.67 12.45 16.12
N HIS A 52 11.49 12.71 15.58
CA HIS A 52 10.78 13.99 15.68
C HIS A 52 9.65 13.92 16.74
N GLY A 53 9.64 12.89 17.58
CA GLY A 53 8.65 12.70 18.62
C GLY A 53 7.25 12.31 18.14
N ARG A 54 7.08 11.95 16.86
CA ARG A 54 5.78 11.57 16.29
C ARG A 54 5.62 10.05 16.30
N ILE A 55 4.45 9.59 16.71
CA ILE A 55 4.09 8.17 16.66
C ILE A 55 3.58 7.83 15.24
N VAL A 56 4.34 7.01 14.53
CA VAL A 56 4.10 6.65 13.13
C VAL A 56 3.96 5.13 12.97
N SER A 57 3.39 4.69 11.86
CA SER A 57 3.36 3.26 11.53
C SER A 57 4.75 2.75 11.16
N LYS A 58 5.18 1.67 11.82
CA LYS A 58 6.47 0.99 11.58
C LYS A 58 6.60 0.53 10.13
N LYS A 59 5.53 -0.07 9.57
CA LYS A 59 5.49 -0.52 8.18
C LYS A 59 5.74 0.64 7.21
N LYS A 60 5.04 1.77 7.40
CA LYS A 60 5.19 2.95 6.53
C LYS A 60 6.60 3.55 6.62
N HIS A 61 7.14 3.65 7.82
CA HIS A 61 8.50 4.12 8.05
C HIS A 61 9.54 3.23 7.33
N ALA A 62 9.43 1.91 7.45
CA ALA A 62 10.32 0.97 6.77
C ALA A 62 10.19 1.03 5.23
N THR A 63 8.97 1.04 4.70
CA THR A 63 8.75 1.11 3.25
C THR A 63 9.25 2.41 2.63
N ALA A 64 9.11 3.54 3.33
CA ALA A 64 9.58 4.83 2.84
C ALA A 64 11.10 4.84 2.61
N LYS A 65 11.87 4.27 3.56
CA LYS A 65 13.33 4.15 3.45
C LYS A 65 13.77 3.22 2.32
N ARG A 66 13.06 2.12 2.10
CA ARG A 66 13.35 1.14 1.05
C ARG A 66 13.01 1.64 -0.34
N GLU A 67 11.84 2.27 -0.50
CA GLU A 67 11.32 2.57 -1.83
C GLU A 67 11.90 3.84 -2.44
N LYS A 68 12.26 4.84 -1.61
CA LYS A 68 12.79 6.15 -2.04
C LYS A 68 12.02 6.75 -3.24
N ARG A 69 10.69 6.67 -3.20
CA ARG A 69 9.81 6.96 -4.35
C ARG A 69 10.02 8.36 -4.93
N LEU A 70 10.28 9.35 -4.08
CA LEU A 70 10.54 10.72 -4.49
C LEU A 70 11.87 10.85 -5.23
N GLU A 71 12.94 10.25 -4.70
CA GLU A 71 14.25 10.22 -5.38
C GLU A 71 14.16 9.49 -6.72
N LYS A 72 13.48 8.33 -6.77
CA LYS A 72 13.24 7.59 -8.02
C LYS A 72 12.42 8.36 -9.04
N ALA A 73 11.53 9.24 -8.59
CA ALA A 73 10.76 10.14 -9.44
C ALA A 73 11.55 11.43 -9.80
N GLY A 74 12.83 11.53 -9.44
CA GLY A 74 13.70 12.67 -9.77
C GLY A 74 13.60 13.86 -8.82
N TYR A 75 12.84 13.77 -7.73
CA TYR A 75 12.71 14.82 -6.73
C TYR A 75 13.82 14.73 -5.67
N LYS A 76 15.08 14.89 -6.08
CA LYS A 76 16.24 14.90 -5.19
C LYS A 76 16.90 16.30 -5.18
N PRO A 77 16.58 17.17 -4.21
CA PRO A 77 17.20 18.49 -4.11
C PRO A 77 18.67 18.39 -3.68
N LYS A 78 19.51 19.33 -4.15
CA LYS A 78 20.88 19.52 -3.65
C LYS A 78 20.86 20.65 -2.61
N LYS A 79 21.48 20.46 -1.45
CA LYS A 79 21.55 21.50 -0.40
C LYS A 79 22.18 22.77 -0.99
N GLY A 80 21.55 23.92 -0.77
CA GLY A 80 22.00 25.22 -1.32
C GLY A 80 21.63 25.48 -2.79
N LYS A 81 20.95 24.55 -3.47
CA LYS A 81 20.47 24.74 -4.85
C LYS A 81 18.98 24.41 -4.92
N PHE A 82 18.15 25.43 -4.76
CA PHE A 82 16.71 25.34 -4.89
C PHE A 82 16.32 25.57 -6.35
N VAL A 83 16.06 24.49 -7.08
CA VAL A 83 15.52 24.53 -8.44
C VAL A 83 14.07 24.10 -8.45
N VAL A 84 13.24 24.78 -9.22
CA VAL A 84 11.82 24.41 -9.41
C VAL A 84 11.78 23.07 -10.14
N MET A 85 11.39 21.99 -9.45
CA MET A 85 11.23 20.68 -10.11
C MET A 85 10.09 20.76 -11.13
N ARG A 86 10.39 20.48 -12.40
CA ARG A 86 9.43 20.62 -13.50
C ARG A 86 8.29 19.61 -13.36
N LYS A 87 7.04 20.03 -13.66
CA LYS A 87 5.85 19.15 -13.64
C LYS A 87 6.01 17.90 -14.52
N SER A 88 6.85 17.96 -15.56
CA SER A 88 7.18 16.84 -16.46
C SER A 88 7.94 15.70 -15.76
N MET A 89 8.58 15.95 -14.62
CA MET A 89 9.23 14.92 -13.79
C MET A 89 8.22 14.10 -12.98
N LYS A 90 6.95 14.53 -12.90
CA LYS A 90 5.87 13.73 -12.33
C LYS A 90 5.68 12.51 -13.24
N SER A 91 6.04 11.32 -12.75
CA SER A 91 5.97 10.07 -13.51
C SER A 91 4.66 9.99 -14.31
N LYS A 92 4.74 10.08 -15.64
CA LYS A 92 3.59 9.78 -16.50
C LYS A 92 3.21 8.33 -16.18
N LYS A 93 2.03 8.14 -15.59
CA LYS A 93 1.44 6.82 -15.34
C LYS A 93 1.54 6.08 -16.66
N HIS A 94 2.43 5.07 -16.77
CA HIS A 94 2.56 4.28 -18.00
C HIS A 94 1.14 3.81 -18.33
N SER A 95 0.59 4.31 -19.43
CA SER A 95 -0.66 3.79 -19.97
C SER A 95 -0.44 2.29 -20.10
N LYS A 96 -1.33 1.51 -19.48
CA LYS A 96 -1.29 0.05 -19.62
C LYS A 96 -1.26 -0.21 -21.13
N LYS A 97 -0.16 -0.80 -21.60
CA LYS A 97 0.03 -1.18 -23.00
C LYS A 97 -1.23 -1.97 -23.38
N ALA A 98 -2.04 -1.40 -24.27
CA ALA A 98 -3.27 -2.04 -24.72
C ALA A 98 -2.90 -3.46 -25.17
N HIS A 99 -3.64 -4.44 -24.68
CA HIS A 99 -3.42 -5.84 -24.99
C HIS A 99 -3.66 -6.01 -26.50
N SER A 100 -2.59 -5.98 -27.29
CA SER A 100 -2.65 -6.33 -28.71
C SER A 100 -3.02 -7.80 -28.79
N THR A 101 -4.28 -8.09 -29.08
CA THR A 101 -4.76 -9.42 -29.46
C THR A 101 -4.31 -9.68 -30.89
N LYS A 102 -3.05 -10.09 -31.05
CA LYS A 102 -2.53 -10.61 -32.32
C LYS A 102 -3.13 -12.02 -32.53
N LYS A 103 -4.39 -12.09 -32.96
CA LYS A 103 -5.06 -13.37 -33.24
C LYS A 103 -4.50 -13.92 -34.57
N HIS A 104 -3.85 -15.06 -34.45
CA HIS A 104 -3.16 -15.81 -35.50
C HIS A 104 -3.97 -15.97 -36.79
N ARG A 105 -3.30 -15.71 -37.92
CA ARG A 105 -3.67 -16.24 -39.25
C ARG A 105 -3.67 -17.77 -39.18
N LYS A 106 -4.81 -18.42 -39.45
CA LYS A 106 -4.82 -19.78 -39.98
C LYS A 106 -5.24 -19.69 -41.45
N LYS A 107 -4.27 -19.71 -42.36
CA LYS A 107 -4.51 -20.04 -43.76
C LYS A 107 -4.97 -21.50 -43.78
N ALA A 108 -6.24 -21.74 -44.11
CA ALA A 108 -6.72 -23.07 -44.41
C ALA A 108 -6.02 -23.56 -45.68
N LYS A 109 -5.31 -24.69 -45.57
CA LYS A 109 -4.77 -25.43 -46.71
C LYS A 109 -5.95 -26.10 -47.41
N GLY A 110 -6.35 -25.58 -48.58
CA GLY A 110 -7.28 -26.27 -49.48
C GLY A 110 -6.61 -27.52 -50.04
N HIS A 111 -7.26 -28.67 -49.86
CA HIS A 111 -6.80 -29.96 -50.37
C HIS A 111 -7.25 -30.14 -51.84
N SER A 112 -6.28 -30.58 -52.64
CA SER A 112 -6.31 -31.13 -54.00
C SER A 112 -7.55 -31.96 -54.40
N ARG A 113 -7.94 -31.83 -55.69
CA ARG A 113 -8.19 -32.93 -56.67
C ARG A 113 -8.57 -32.31 -58.04
N LYS A 114 -7.62 -32.23 -58.99
CA LYS A 114 -7.37 -33.11 -60.17
C LYS A 114 -8.44 -33.02 -61.30
N HIS A 115 -7.97 -32.61 -62.49
CA HIS A 115 -8.26 -32.95 -63.91
C HIS A 115 -9.64 -33.56 -64.28
N HIS A 116 -10.27 -33.30 -65.43
CA HIS A 116 -9.77 -33.39 -66.82
C HIS A 116 -10.86 -32.96 -67.84
N THR A 117 -10.43 -32.60 -69.07
CA THR A 117 -11.12 -32.58 -70.40
C THR A 117 -12.24 -31.55 -70.64
N LYS A 118 -12.44 -30.99 -71.85
CA LYS A 118 -11.85 -31.21 -73.19
C LYS A 118 -11.85 -29.88 -73.94
#